data_AF-A0A1G7SGV3-F1
#
_entry.id   AF-A0A1G7SGV3-F1
#
_cell.length_a   1.000
_cell.length_b   1.000
_cell.length_c   1.000
_cell.angle_alpha   90.00
_cell.angle_beta   90.00
_cell.angle_gamma   90.00
#
_symmetry.space_group_name_H-M   'P 1'
#
loop_
_entity.id
_entity.type
_entity.pdbx_description
1 polymer ?
#
loop_
_entity_poly.entity_id
_entity_poly.type
_entity_poly.pdbx_seq_one_letter_code
_entity_poly.pdbx_strand_id
1 'polypeptide(L)'
;MSTSNTAFPFASRRFATRSKVLSICALVACATFAGAAPAASFHCTSKASASEKIVCQDPQLSSLDERLAAAYQRATQASLDPRSVESARIEQWRWRQHNCTDKACVLSWYQRRIAELDADYEQAKQAQRDAFETSLTEQKLALTAADAVRQLKSESLLAAAPVTGAASK
;
A
#
# COMPACT_ATOMS: atom_id res chain seq x y z
N MET A 1 -30.01 -43.34 -37.43
CA MET A 1 -29.70 -43.59 -36.00
C MET A 1 -29.12 -42.28 -35.48
N SER A 2 -29.68 -41.50 -34.57
CA SER A 2 -30.88 -41.60 -33.73
C SER A 2 -31.46 -40.20 -33.57
N THR A 3 -32.77 -40.18 -33.33
CA THR A 3 -33.64 -39.04 -33.11
C THR A 3 -33.49 -38.45 -31.70
N SER A 4 -33.86 -37.16 -31.56
CA SER A 4 -34.87 -36.64 -30.61
C SER A 4 -34.44 -35.41 -29.78
N ASN A 5 -35.10 -34.29 -30.09
CA ASN A 5 -35.37 -33.17 -29.19
C ASN A 5 -36.13 -33.64 -27.94
N THR A 6 -35.87 -33.02 -26.78
CA THR A 6 -36.90 -32.83 -25.74
C THR A 6 -36.75 -31.48 -25.04
N ALA A 7 -37.89 -30.79 -24.95
CA ALA A 7 -38.07 -29.49 -24.33
C ALA A 7 -38.22 -29.61 -22.81
N PHE A 8 -37.70 -28.64 -22.06
CA PHE A 8 -38.00 -28.49 -20.63
C PHE A 8 -39.20 -27.56 -20.44
N PRO A 9 -40.22 -27.94 -19.66
CA PRO A 9 -41.42 -27.14 -19.49
C PRO A 9 -41.21 -26.00 -18.49
N PHE A 10 -41.74 -24.86 -18.90
CA PHE A 10 -42.04 -23.69 -18.09
C PHE A 10 -43.19 -24.04 -17.13
N ALA A 11 -43.00 -23.94 -15.81
CA ALA A 11 -44.09 -24.06 -14.84
C ALA A 11 -44.05 -22.87 -13.87
N SER A 12 -44.71 -21.80 -14.30
CA SER A 12 -45.17 -20.68 -13.49
C SER A 12 -46.29 -21.16 -12.55
N ARG A 13 -46.18 -20.88 -11.25
CA ARG A 13 -47.35 -20.72 -10.37
C ARG A 13 -47.27 -19.38 -9.67
N ARG A 14 -48.04 -18.43 -10.19
CA ARG A 14 -48.59 -17.30 -9.41
C ARG A 14 -49.97 -17.72 -8.94
N PHE A 15 -50.33 -17.40 -7.69
CA PHE A 15 -51.65 -17.07 -7.13
C PHE A 15 -51.44 -17.10 -5.59
N ALA A 16 -51.06 -16.00 -4.95
CA ALA A 16 -51.88 -14.85 -4.55
C ALA A 16 -53.10 -15.23 -3.70
N THR A 17 -53.03 -14.99 -2.39
CA THR A 17 -54.19 -14.58 -1.58
C THR A 17 -53.77 -13.67 -0.43
N ARG A 18 -54.51 -12.57 -0.36
CA ARG A 18 -54.43 -11.41 0.54
C ARG A 18 -54.80 -11.78 1.97
N SER A 19 -54.20 -11.14 2.99
CA SER A 19 -54.99 -10.52 4.07
C SER A 19 -54.18 -9.57 4.96
N LYS A 20 -54.53 -8.28 4.84
CA LYS A 20 -54.70 -7.24 5.88
C LYS A 20 -53.54 -6.92 6.86
N VAL A 21 -52.80 -5.88 6.48
CA VAL A 21 -52.41 -4.69 7.26
C VAL A 21 -52.87 -4.65 8.72
N LEU A 22 -51.93 -4.59 9.69
CA LEU A 22 -51.75 -3.49 10.67
C LEU A 22 -50.66 -3.85 11.73
N SER A 23 -49.58 -3.06 11.77
CA SER A 23 -48.76 -2.68 12.95
C SER A 23 -47.42 -2.18 12.42
N ILE A 24 -47.29 -0.88 12.10
CA ILE A 24 -46.87 0.20 13.01
C ILE A 24 -45.58 -0.15 13.77
N CYS A 25 -44.50 0.50 13.32
CA CYS A 25 -43.32 0.91 14.06
C CYS A 25 -42.50 -0.16 14.81
N ALA A 26 -41.49 -0.68 14.14
CA ALA A 26 -40.16 -0.79 14.73
C ALA A 26 -39.09 -0.65 13.64
N LEU A 27 -38.76 0.60 13.30
CA LEU A 27 -37.47 0.95 12.72
C LEU A 27 -36.40 0.53 13.74
N VAL A 28 -35.97 -0.73 13.70
CA VAL A 28 -34.74 -1.15 14.36
C VAL A 28 -33.61 -0.59 13.49
N ALA A 29 -33.25 0.65 13.78
CA ALA A 29 -31.98 1.21 13.36
C ALA A 29 -30.87 0.34 13.94
N CYS A 30 -30.40 -0.63 13.17
CA CYS A 30 -29.09 -1.22 13.38
C CYS A 30 -28.07 -0.10 13.23
N ALA A 31 -27.75 0.57 14.34
CA ALA A 31 -26.60 1.43 14.44
C ALA A 31 -25.37 0.55 14.19
N THR A 32 -24.90 0.54 12.94
CA THR A 32 -23.57 0.06 12.61
C THR A 32 -22.60 0.96 13.34
N PHE A 33 -22.14 0.52 14.51
CA PHE A 33 -21.00 1.14 15.17
C PHE A 33 -19.77 0.83 14.32
N ALA A 34 -19.59 1.61 13.25
CA ALA A 34 -18.34 1.69 12.52
C ALA A 34 -17.39 2.45 13.44
N GLY A 35 -16.81 1.75 14.42
CA GLY A 35 -15.63 2.25 15.10
C GLY A 35 -14.60 2.55 14.03
N ALA A 36 -14.14 3.79 13.95
CA ALA A 36 -13.06 4.18 13.06
C ALA A 36 -11.84 3.33 13.45
N ALA A 37 -11.64 2.22 12.74
CA ALA A 37 -10.42 1.45 12.87
C ALA A 37 -9.30 2.37 12.40
N PRO A 38 -8.19 2.48 13.16
CA PRO A 38 -7.05 3.22 12.67
C PRO A 38 -6.63 2.61 11.34
N ALA A 39 -6.42 3.47 10.33
CA ALA A 39 -6.11 3.03 8.99
C ALA A 39 -4.67 2.51 8.95
N ALA A 40 -4.51 1.19 9.06
CA ALA A 40 -3.27 0.56 8.68
C ALA A 40 -3.26 0.43 7.15
N SER A 41 -2.10 0.27 6.53
CA SER A 41 -1.97 -0.01 5.10
C SER A 41 -2.54 -1.38 4.70
N PHE A 42 -3.05 -2.16 5.66
CA PHE A 42 -3.69 -3.46 5.48
C PHE A 42 -5.05 -3.54 6.20
N HIS A 43 -5.87 -4.51 5.80
CA HIS A 43 -7.18 -4.74 6.43
C HIS A 43 -7.06 -5.50 7.75
N CYS A 44 -7.50 -4.88 8.82
CA CYS A 44 -7.68 -5.53 10.11
C CYS A 44 -8.80 -6.58 10.04
N THR A 45 -8.44 -7.86 10.15
CA THR A 45 -9.41 -8.98 10.15
C THR A 45 -9.22 -9.90 11.36
N SER A 46 -10.21 -10.73 11.67
CA SER A 46 -10.12 -11.70 12.77
C SER A 46 -9.01 -12.75 12.57
N LYS A 47 -8.59 -12.98 11.32
CA LYS A 47 -7.52 -13.92 10.93
C LYS A 47 -6.11 -13.30 10.96
N ALA A 48 -5.98 -12.04 11.39
CA ALA A 48 -4.71 -11.36 11.54
C ALA A 48 -3.75 -12.09 12.50
N SER A 49 -2.45 -11.96 12.26
CA SER A 49 -1.42 -12.45 13.18
C SER A 49 -1.46 -11.70 14.52
N ALA A 50 -0.69 -12.17 15.52
CA ALA A 50 -0.56 -11.46 16.79
C ALA A 50 0.00 -10.04 16.60
N SER A 51 1.06 -9.88 15.79
CA SER A 51 1.66 -8.57 15.49
C SER A 51 0.69 -7.64 14.75
N GLU A 52 -0.09 -8.15 13.79
CA GLU A 52 -1.09 -7.34 13.08
C GLU A 52 -2.24 -6.91 13.98
N LYS A 53 -2.69 -7.77 14.89
CA LYS A 53 -3.70 -7.39 15.90
C LYS A 53 -3.20 -6.26 16.80
N ILE A 54 -1.93 -6.29 17.19
CA ILE A 54 -1.29 -5.20 17.95
C ILE A 54 -1.32 -3.89 17.15
N VAL A 55 -0.99 -3.94 15.85
CA VAL A 55 -1.05 -2.75 14.98
C VAL A 55 -2.48 -2.21 14.86
N CYS A 56 -3.45 -3.10 14.63
CA CYS A 56 -4.86 -2.74 14.47
C CYS A 56 -5.49 -2.09 15.71
N GLN A 57 -4.94 -2.35 16.89
CA GLN A 57 -5.45 -1.82 18.16
C GLN A 57 -4.72 -0.55 18.61
N ASP A 58 -3.67 -0.14 17.89
CA ASP A 58 -2.80 0.95 18.29
C ASP A 58 -2.67 2.00 17.17
N PRO A 59 -3.28 3.19 17.33
CA PRO A 59 -3.24 4.24 16.31
C PRO A 59 -1.82 4.71 15.94
N GLN A 60 -0.88 4.69 16.89
CA GLN A 60 0.51 5.08 16.62
C GLN A 60 1.18 4.04 15.71
N LEU A 61 0.98 2.75 15.98
CA LEU A 61 1.52 1.68 15.13
C LEU A 61 0.84 1.64 13.75
N SER A 62 -0.45 1.97 13.67
CA SER A 62 -1.17 2.11 12.41
C SER A 62 -0.57 3.21 11.54
N SER A 63 -0.29 4.40 12.12
CA SER A 63 0.37 5.49 11.39
C SER A 63 1.80 5.12 10.96
N LEU A 64 2.52 4.34 11.76
CA LEU A 64 3.83 3.82 11.36
C LEU A 64 3.74 2.83 10.19
N ASP A 65 2.66 2.06 10.09
CA ASP A 65 2.41 1.17 8.96
C ASP A 65 2.18 1.96 7.65
N GLU A 66 1.42 3.05 7.69
CA GLU A 66 1.27 3.96 6.55
C GLU A 66 2.60 4.60 6.13
N ARG A 67 3.39 5.05 7.11
CA ARG A 67 4.73 5.61 6.85
C ARG A 67 5.68 4.58 6.23
N LEU A 68 5.62 3.34 6.71
CA LEU A 68 6.39 2.24 6.14
C LEU A 68 6.00 2.00 4.68
N ALA A 69 4.69 1.99 4.37
CA ALA A 69 4.21 1.84 3.00
C ALA A 69 4.74 2.95 2.07
N ALA A 70 4.72 4.21 2.54
CA ALA A 70 5.26 5.33 1.79
C ALA A 70 6.80 5.25 1.61
N ALA A 71 7.54 4.83 2.63
CA ALA A 71 8.99 4.63 2.53
C ALA A 71 9.34 3.50 1.54
N TYR A 72 8.62 2.38 1.61
CA TYR A 72 8.78 1.27 0.68
C TYR A 72 8.50 1.70 -0.76
N GLN A 73 7.44 2.47 -1.02
CA GLN A 73 7.14 2.99 -2.36
C GLN A 73 8.28 3.86 -2.91
N ARG A 74 8.78 4.81 -2.11
CA ARG A 74 9.91 5.67 -2.51
C ARG A 74 11.18 4.86 -2.80
N ALA A 75 11.55 3.95 -1.91
CA ALA A 75 12.72 3.09 -2.10
C ALA A 75 12.59 2.23 -3.36
N THR A 76 11.41 1.65 -3.59
CA THR A 76 11.14 0.81 -4.78
C THR A 76 11.22 1.62 -6.08
N GLN A 77 10.66 2.83 -6.11
CA GLN A 77 10.68 3.70 -7.29
C GLN A 77 12.09 4.22 -7.63
N ALA A 78 12.92 4.45 -6.61
CA ALA A 78 14.30 4.91 -6.81
C ALA A 78 15.27 3.76 -7.13
N SER A 79 14.98 2.53 -6.68
CA SER A 79 15.90 1.40 -6.80
C SER A 79 16.18 1.02 -8.25
N LEU A 80 17.45 0.72 -8.55
CA LEU A 80 17.87 0.09 -9.81
C LEU A 80 17.50 -1.41 -9.85
N ASP A 81 17.17 -2.01 -8.69
CA ASP A 81 16.65 -3.37 -8.57
C ASP A 81 15.42 -3.41 -7.64
N PRO A 82 14.22 -3.13 -8.17
CA PRO A 82 12.99 -3.19 -7.38
C PRO A 82 12.66 -4.60 -6.84
N ARG A 83 13.19 -5.67 -7.44
CA ARG A 83 12.89 -7.05 -7.04
C ARG A 83 13.57 -7.44 -5.73
N SER A 84 14.77 -6.94 -5.46
CA SER A 84 15.42 -7.14 -4.16
C SER A 84 14.68 -6.38 -3.05
N VAL A 85 14.22 -5.16 -3.31
CA VAL A 85 13.41 -4.37 -2.36
C VAL A 85 12.10 -5.09 -2.01
N GLU A 86 11.44 -5.68 -3.01
CA GLU A 86 10.25 -6.51 -2.82
C GLU A 86 10.53 -7.75 -1.98
N SER A 87 11.61 -8.47 -2.30
CA SER A 87 11.99 -9.69 -1.58
C SER A 87 12.28 -9.40 -0.11
N ALA A 88 13.02 -8.32 0.16
CA ALA A 88 13.30 -7.84 1.51
C ALA A 88 12.02 -7.40 2.25
N ARG A 89 11.05 -6.77 1.57
CA ARG A 89 9.74 -6.43 2.17
C ARG A 89 9.05 -7.68 2.70
N ILE A 90 8.96 -8.73 1.88
CA ILE A 90 8.30 -9.99 2.25
C ILE A 90 9.01 -10.63 3.45
N GLU A 91 10.33 -10.70 3.42
CA GLU A 91 11.13 -11.29 4.50
C GLU A 91 10.95 -10.53 5.82
N GLN A 92 11.09 -9.21 5.79
CA GLN A 92 10.97 -8.37 6.99
C GLN A 92 9.56 -8.43 7.57
N TRP A 93 8.52 -8.42 6.71
CA TRP A 93 7.14 -8.61 7.16
C TRP A 93 6.99 -9.95 7.86
N ARG A 94 7.36 -11.07 7.22
CA ARG A 94 7.29 -12.42 7.82
C ARG A 94 8.02 -12.48 9.15
N TRP A 95 9.22 -11.91 9.23
CA TRP A 95 9.98 -11.86 10.47
C TRP A 95 9.18 -11.19 11.59
N ARG A 96 8.57 -10.03 11.35
CA ARG A 96 7.74 -9.33 12.35
C ARG A 96 6.58 -10.21 12.81
N GLN A 97 5.90 -10.88 11.88
CA GLN A 97 4.75 -11.75 12.20
C GLN A 97 5.12 -12.89 13.14
N HIS A 98 6.33 -13.44 12.99
CA HIS A 98 6.80 -14.58 13.77
C HIS A 98 7.47 -14.18 15.09
N ASN A 99 8.12 -13.02 15.16
CA ASN A 99 8.99 -12.66 16.28
C ASN A 99 8.39 -11.63 17.24
N CYS A 100 7.47 -10.77 16.79
CA CYS A 100 6.90 -9.74 17.66
C CYS A 100 5.58 -10.17 18.28
N THR A 101 5.56 -10.25 19.61
CA THR A 101 4.38 -10.62 20.42
C THR A 101 3.88 -9.49 21.33
N ASP A 102 4.55 -8.33 21.33
CA ASP A 102 4.16 -7.14 22.10
C ASP A 102 4.35 -5.84 21.31
N LYS A 103 3.78 -4.74 21.86
CA LYS A 103 3.84 -3.40 21.24
C LYS A 103 5.26 -2.87 21.11
N ALA A 104 6.15 -3.14 22.07
CA ALA A 104 7.51 -2.59 22.06
C ALA A 104 8.34 -3.21 20.92
N CYS A 105 8.21 -4.52 20.69
CA CYS A 105 8.83 -5.19 19.55
C CYS A 105 8.31 -4.62 18.22
N VAL A 106 6.98 -4.50 18.06
CA VAL A 106 6.39 -3.97 16.81
C VAL A 106 6.83 -2.53 16.55
N LEU A 107 6.87 -1.69 17.60
CA LEU A 107 7.32 -0.30 17.49
C LEU A 107 8.79 -0.21 17.03
N SER A 108 9.68 -0.94 17.69
CA SER A 108 11.11 -0.94 17.34
C SER A 108 11.37 -1.49 15.93
N TRP A 109 10.60 -2.50 15.52
CA TRP A 109 10.66 -3.03 14.16
C TRP A 109 10.27 -1.98 13.12
N TYR A 110 9.18 -1.22 13.32
CA TYR A 110 8.78 -0.17 12.38
C TYR A 110 9.83 0.94 12.28
N GLN A 111 10.32 1.43 13.43
CA GLN A 111 11.30 2.50 13.48
C GLN A 111 12.57 2.13 12.71
N ARG A 112 13.09 0.92 12.97
CA ARG A 112 14.25 0.40 12.25
C ARG A 112 13.95 0.23 10.76
N ARG A 113 12.85 -0.42 10.39
CA ARG A 113 12.57 -0.74 8.99
C ARG A 113 12.30 0.50 8.14
N ILE A 114 11.64 1.52 8.70
CA ILE A 114 11.46 2.81 8.03
C ILE A 114 12.82 3.48 7.80
N ALA A 115 13.69 3.51 8.81
CA ALA A 115 15.02 4.11 8.68
C ALA A 115 15.89 3.39 7.62
N GLU A 116 15.83 2.05 7.56
CA GLU A 116 16.48 1.26 6.51
C GLU A 116 15.98 1.66 5.12
N LEU A 117 14.66 1.72 4.91
CA LEU A 117 14.08 2.08 3.61
C LEU A 117 14.36 3.54 3.21
N ASP A 118 14.40 4.46 4.17
CA ASP A 118 14.80 5.84 3.91
C ASP A 118 16.28 5.93 3.50
N ALA A 119 17.14 5.13 4.12
CA ALA A 119 18.55 5.03 3.70
C ALA A 119 18.69 4.41 2.30
N ASP A 120 17.96 3.33 2.02
CA ASP A 120 17.93 2.69 0.70
C ASP A 120 17.48 3.68 -0.39
N TYR A 121 16.47 4.51 -0.10
CA TYR A 121 16.00 5.55 -1.01
C TYR A 121 17.08 6.59 -1.34
N GLU A 122 17.80 7.09 -0.33
CA GLU A 122 18.88 8.07 -0.56
C GLU A 122 20.08 7.45 -1.28
N GLN A 123 20.44 6.21 -0.97
CA GLN A 123 21.48 5.47 -1.69
C GLN A 123 21.09 5.26 -3.16
N ALA A 124 19.86 4.86 -3.43
CA ALA A 124 19.37 4.65 -4.79
C ALA A 124 19.38 5.95 -5.60
N LYS A 125 18.98 7.08 -5.00
CA LYS A 125 19.08 8.41 -5.62
C LYS A 125 20.53 8.79 -5.94
N GLN A 126 21.47 8.50 -5.05
CA GLN A 126 22.89 8.76 -5.31
C GLN A 126 23.38 7.89 -6.47
N ALA A 127 23.07 6.60 -6.47
CA ALA A 127 23.44 5.69 -7.56
C ALA A 127 22.89 6.15 -8.92
N GLN A 128 21.66 6.68 -8.97
CA GLN A 128 21.10 7.26 -10.20
C GLN A 128 21.87 8.49 -10.68
N ARG A 129 22.31 9.37 -9.77
CA ARG A 129 23.12 10.54 -10.11
C ARG A 129 24.48 10.11 -10.65
N ASP A 130 25.13 9.16 -9.99
CA ASP A 130 26.45 8.67 -10.39
C ASP A 130 26.40 7.96 -11.75
N ALA A 131 25.36 7.16 -11.98
CA ALA A 131 25.11 6.54 -13.29
C ALA A 131 24.91 7.59 -14.38
N PHE A 132 24.12 8.64 -14.12
CA PHE A 132 23.90 9.73 -15.07
C PHE A 132 25.20 10.49 -15.39
N GLU A 133 25.99 10.88 -14.39
CA GLU A 133 27.26 11.58 -14.61
C GLU A 133 28.29 10.69 -15.34
N THR A 134 28.29 9.39 -15.07
CA THR A 134 29.11 8.43 -15.81
C THR A 134 28.73 8.41 -17.29
N SER A 135 27.43 8.25 -17.60
CA SER A 135 26.94 8.30 -18.98
C SER A 135 27.16 9.66 -19.66
N LEU A 136 27.14 10.76 -18.92
CA LEU A 136 27.42 12.08 -19.46
C LEU A 136 28.90 12.24 -19.84
N THR A 137 29.80 11.73 -18.98
CA THR A 137 31.24 11.75 -19.21
C THR A 137 31.64 10.91 -20.43
N GLU A 138 31.00 9.75 -20.62
CA GLU A 138 31.23 8.87 -21.78
C GLU A 138 30.86 9.52 -23.12
N GLN A 139 29.90 10.46 -23.14
CA GLN A 139 29.48 11.16 -24.35
C GLN A 139 30.50 12.18 -24.87
N LYS A 140 31.55 12.52 -24.09
CA LYS A 140 32.61 13.47 -24.48
C LYS A 140 32.09 14.79 -25.04
N LEU A 141 31.00 15.30 -24.47
CA LEU A 141 30.39 16.56 -24.88
C LEU A 141 31.30 17.74 -24.58
N ALA A 142 31.13 18.84 -25.33
CA ALA A 142 31.67 20.13 -24.93
C ALA A 142 31.12 20.53 -23.55
N LEU A 143 31.93 21.25 -22.75
CA LEU A 143 31.58 21.61 -21.37
C LEU A 143 30.20 22.29 -21.29
N THR A 144 29.93 23.25 -22.17
CA THR A 144 28.66 23.98 -22.23
C THR A 144 27.46 23.08 -22.55
N ALA A 145 27.65 22.05 -23.38
CA ALA A 145 26.62 21.07 -23.69
C ALA A 145 26.38 20.11 -22.50
N ALA A 146 27.43 19.69 -21.81
CA ALA A 146 27.30 18.88 -20.59
C ALA A 146 26.55 19.65 -19.48
N ASP A 147 26.82 20.94 -19.32
CA ASP A 147 26.16 21.79 -18.33
C ASP A 147 24.66 21.98 -18.64
N ALA A 148 24.30 22.16 -19.91
CA ALA A 148 22.90 22.20 -20.33
C ALA A 148 22.15 20.90 -20.00
N VAL A 149 22.80 19.74 -20.21
CA VAL A 149 22.21 18.42 -19.88
C VAL A 149 22.01 18.26 -18.36
N ARG A 150 22.94 18.76 -17.53
CA ARG A 150 22.77 18.78 -16.07
C ARG A 150 21.60 19.66 -15.63
N GLN A 151 21.45 20.84 -16.24
CA GLN A 151 20.32 21.73 -15.95
C GLN A 151 18.98 21.05 -16.25
N LEU A 152 18.84 20.44 -17.42
CA LEU A 152 17.63 19.70 -17.79
C LEU A 152 17.32 18.55 -16.83
N LYS A 153 18.35 17.81 -16.38
CA LYS A 153 18.16 16.76 -15.38
C LYS A 153 17.71 17.32 -14.03
N SER A 154 18.25 18.47 -13.61
CA SER A 154 17.85 19.12 -12.36
C SER A 154 16.39 19.58 -12.39
N GLU A 155 15.93 20.16 -13.50
CA GLU A 155 14.54 20.56 -13.71
C GLU A 155 13.59 19.35 -13.71
N SER A 156 14.00 18.25 -14.37
CA SER A 156 13.27 16.99 -14.36
C SER A 156 13.13 16.39 -12.96
N LEU A 157 14.18 16.46 -12.13
CA LEU A 157 14.14 16.01 -10.74
C LEU A 157 13.20 16.88 -9.88
N LEU A 158 13.19 18.20 -10.09
CA LEU A 158 12.28 19.12 -9.41
C LEU A 158 10.82 18.85 -9.78
N ALA A 159 10.54 18.52 -11.05
CA ALA A 159 9.21 18.16 -11.52
C ALA A 159 8.73 16.78 -11.02
N ALA A 160 9.66 15.85 -10.77
CA ALA A 160 9.37 14.50 -10.30
C ALA A 160 9.32 14.34 -8.77
N ALA A 161 9.72 15.37 -8.00
CA ALA A 161 9.64 15.34 -6.56
C ALA A 161 8.17 15.15 -6.11
N PRO A 162 7.87 14.25 -5.16
CA PRO A 162 6.52 14.11 -4.66
C PRO A 162 6.07 15.47 -4.12
N VAL A 163 4.91 15.96 -4.57
CA VAL A 163 4.25 17.10 -3.95
C VAL A 163 3.95 16.65 -2.52
N THR A 164 4.79 17.06 -1.58
CA THR A 164 4.54 16.85 -0.16
C THR A 164 3.36 17.75 0.19
N GLY A 165 2.16 17.18 0.07
CA GLY A 165 0.95 17.80 0.58
C GLY A 165 1.15 18.07 2.07
N ALA A 166 1.20 19.35 2.41
CA ALA A 166 1.28 19.84 3.77
C ALA A 166 0.28 19.08 4.66
N ALA A 167 0.79 18.47 5.72
CA ALA A 167 -0.02 18.11 6.87
C ALA A 167 -0.76 19.38 7.31
N SER A 168 -2.07 19.41 7.10
CA SER A 168 -2.95 20.46 7.59
C SER A 168 -3.91 19.85 8.61
N LYS A 169 -3.71 20.30 9.84
CA LYS A 169 -4.51 20.16 11.07
C LYS A 169 -4.52 18.82 11.79
#